data_AF-A0A857VBD5-F1
#
_entry.id   AF-A0A857VBD5-F1
#
_cell.length_a   1.000
_cell.length_b   1.000
_cell.length_c   1.000
_cell.angle_alpha   90.00
_cell.angle_beta   90.00
_cell.angle_gamma   90.00
#
_symmetry.space_group_name_H-M   'P 1'
#
loop_
_entity.id
_entity.type
_entity.pdbx_description
1 polymer ?
#
loop_
_entity_poly.entity_id
_entity_poly.type
_entity_poly.pdbx_seq_one_letter_code
_entity_poly.pdbx_strand_id
1 'polypeptide(L)'
;MTRPTPESSFDTRRTSPSEKALENTAHKLYNTLDRLKDWGVSPDSCTVDTQRIPFGRFGDGYLATSLTDDNGLLSAILSFRSPHDSPGDSFLLTRGINDEYWQGKNRRLSNEGVLRYLDANWPQQVIDNSAIRRAMDQKNPDIGDVFKIISESLEPSARYILSEKIYGYRSVFVDGNSGSCRGVSLSVGIKTDQDGFTSVSADITQPYVCNTLPTELHSRICVDEMGTPSISSWYVHPTRNTPCPVPVKNTPALCAEFELMLEQMADEKIFGQTKEI
;
A
#
# COMPACT_ATOMS: atom_id res chain seq x y z
N MET A 1 64.07 13.80 18.99
CA MET A 1 63.18 13.44 17.87
C MET A 1 61.94 12.79 18.46
N THR A 2 60.89 13.58 18.67
CA THR A 2 59.58 13.11 19.16
C THR A 2 58.63 13.16 17.98
N ARG A 3 58.11 12.01 17.57
CA ARG A 3 57.10 11.87 16.50
C ARG A 3 55.80 12.52 16.98
N PRO A 4 55.11 13.37 16.18
CA PRO A 4 53.75 13.77 16.51
C PRO A 4 52.81 12.58 16.27
N THR A 5 51.97 12.31 17.26
CA THR A 5 50.81 11.42 17.15
C THR A 5 49.84 12.03 16.13
N PRO A 6 49.28 11.28 15.17
CA PRO A 6 48.24 11.82 14.30
C PRO A 6 46.99 12.05 15.15
N GLU A 7 46.53 13.30 15.20
CA GLU A 7 45.21 13.62 15.72
C GLU A 7 44.17 12.83 14.93
N SER A 8 43.39 12.02 15.66
CA SER A 8 42.18 11.38 15.18
C SER A 8 41.22 12.45 14.68
N SER A 9 41.18 12.69 13.37
CA SER A 9 40.14 13.48 12.73
C SER A 9 38.83 12.71 12.87
N PHE A 10 38.00 13.09 13.84
CA PHE A 10 36.59 12.73 13.82
C PHE A 10 36.00 13.20 12.50
N ASP A 11 35.64 12.26 11.63
CA ASP A 11 34.94 12.46 10.37
C ASP A 11 33.54 13.00 10.67
N THR A 12 33.44 14.32 10.89
CA THR A 12 32.16 15.03 10.87
C THR A 12 31.80 15.23 9.40
N ARG A 13 31.31 14.16 8.75
CA ARG A 13 30.64 14.30 7.46
C ARG A 13 29.50 15.29 7.65
N ARG A 14 29.67 16.51 7.14
CA ARG A 14 28.57 17.46 7.02
C ARG A 14 27.56 16.82 6.06
N THR A 15 26.41 16.40 6.59
CA THR A 15 25.28 15.99 5.76
C THR A 15 24.92 17.13 4.82
N SER A 16 24.72 16.81 3.55
CA SER A 16 24.34 17.81 2.55
C SER A 16 22.98 18.43 2.91
N PRO A 17 22.68 19.65 2.44
CA PRO A 17 21.37 20.27 2.67
C PRO A 17 20.21 19.40 2.20
N SER A 18 20.40 18.62 1.13
CA SER A 18 19.40 17.70 0.60
C SER A 18 19.20 16.47 1.51
N GLU A 19 20.28 15.85 1.99
CA GLU A 19 20.19 14.73 2.94
C GLU A 19 19.53 15.16 4.24
N LYS A 20 19.94 16.32 4.78
CA LYS A 20 19.34 16.86 6.01
C LYS A 20 17.85 17.19 5.83
N ALA A 21 17.46 17.73 4.68
CA ALA A 21 16.05 17.98 4.40
C ALA A 21 15.23 16.68 4.36
N LEU A 22 15.76 15.63 3.71
CA LEU A 22 15.11 14.32 3.68
C LEU A 22 14.99 13.69 5.07
N GLU A 23 16.04 13.75 5.88
CA GLU A 23 16.01 13.29 7.25
C GLU A 23 14.94 14.03 8.07
N ASN A 24 14.90 15.36 7.99
CA ASN A 24 13.89 16.15 8.70
C ASN A 24 12.46 15.79 8.28
N THR A 25 12.21 15.67 6.97
CA THR A 25 10.88 15.28 6.46
C THR A 25 10.51 13.86 6.86
N ALA A 26 11.48 12.94 6.94
CA ALA A 26 11.26 11.59 7.47
C ALA A 26 10.78 11.62 8.93
N HIS A 27 11.43 12.42 9.78
CA HIS A 27 10.95 12.62 11.15
C HIS A 27 9.55 13.24 11.18
N LYS A 28 9.25 14.18 10.28
CA LYS A 28 7.92 14.78 10.18
C LYS A 28 6.85 13.78 9.77
N LEU A 29 7.16 12.84 8.88
CA LEU A 29 6.26 11.75 8.50
C LEU A 29 5.87 10.91 9.72
N TYR A 30 6.84 10.43 10.49
CA TYR A 30 6.56 9.65 11.70
C TYR A 30 5.78 10.45 12.75
N ASN A 31 6.18 11.70 13.02
CA ASN A 31 5.44 12.56 13.94
C ASN A 31 3.98 12.80 13.50
N THR A 32 3.73 12.89 12.19
CA THR A 32 2.38 13.05 11.64
C THR A 32 1.55 11.79 11.90
N LEU A 33 2.15 10.60 11.73
CA LEU A 33 1.49 9.34 12.03
C LEU A 33 1.17 9.17 13.51
N ASP A 34 2.13 9.48 14.38
CA ASP A 34 1.93 9.43 15.83
C ASP A 34 0.80 10.37 16.24
N ARG A 35 0.75 11.59 15.68
CA ARG A 35 -0.37 12.52 15.91
C ARG A 35 -1.72 11.94 15.47
N LEU A 36 -1.81 11.40 14.24
CA LEU A 36 -3.07 10.81 13.75
C LEU A 36 -3.54 9.66 14.65
N LYS A 37 -2.59 8.83 15.10
CA LYS A 37 -2.84 7.71 16.01
C LYS A 37 -3.29 8.18 17.40
N ASP A 38 -2.60 9.15 17.99
CA ASP A 38 -2.90 9.70 19.33
C ASP A 38 -4.31 10.31 19.39
N TRP A 39 -4.77 10.87 18.27
CA TRP A 39 -6.12 11.42 18.12
C TRP A 39 -7.17 10.40 17.66
N GLY A 40 -6.80 9.14 17.48
CA GLY A 40 -7.73 8.07 17.09
C GLY A 40 -8.31 8.23 15.69
N VAL A 41 -7.61 8.95 14.80
CA VAL A 41 -8.06 9.14 13.41
C VAL A 41 -8.02 7.79 12.68
N SER A 42 -9.18 7.36 12.17
CA SER A 42 -9.25 6.18 11.31
C SER A 42 -8.68 6.47 9.92
N PRO A 43 -7.96 5.53 9.30
CA PRO A 43 -7.47 5.68 7.93
C PRO A 43 -8.62 5.71 6.93
N ASP A 44 -8.44 6.43 5.82
CA ASP A 44 -9.41 6.48 4.72
C ASP A 44 -9.43 5.18 3.92
N SER A 45 -8.33 4.44 3.92
CA SER A 45 -8.23 3.14 3.27
C SER A 45 -7.32 2.20 4.05
N CYS A 46 -7.63 0.91 4.01
CA CYS A 46 -6.83 -0.16 4.58
C CYS A 46 -6.66 -1.27 3.56
N THR A 47 -5.43 -1.63 3.25
CA THR A 47 -5.09 -2.81 2.46
C THR A 47 -4.47 -3.86 3.35
N VAL A 48 -4.92 -5.10 3.24
CA VAL A 48 -4.28 -6.26 3.86
C VAL A 48 -3.80 -7.17 2.74
N ASP A 49 -2.48 -7.26 2.62
CA ASP A 49 -1.79 -8.15 1.70
C ASP A 49 -1.27 -9.35 2.48
N THR A 50 -1.55 -10.54 1.99
CA THR A 50 -1.05 -11.79 2.54
C THR A 50 -0.43 -12.63 1.45
N GLN A 51 0.75 -13.19 1.71
CA GLN A 51 1.47 -14.02 0.76
C GLN A 51 1.91 -15.32 1.40
N ARG A 52 2.20 -16.30 0.55
CA ARG A 52 2.72 -17.63 0.93
C ARG A 52 1.73 -18.46 1.75
N ILE A 53 0.44 -18.25 1.57
CA ILE A 53 -0.60 -19.12 2.14
C ILE A 53 -0.55 -20.47 1.41
N PRO A 54 -0.30 -21.61 2.09
CA PRO A 54 -0.30 -22.92 1.44
C PRO A 54 -1.62 -23.20 0.75
N PHE A 55 -1.58 -23.54 -0.54
CA PHE A 55 -2.77 -23.75 -1.35
C PHE A 55 -2.53 -24.72 -2.50
N GLY A 56 -3.61 -25.22 -3.10
CA GLY A 56 -3.59 -26.33 -4.05
C GLY A 56 -3.98 -27.64 -3.37
N ARG A 57 -4.39 -28.63 -4.17
CA ARG A 57 -4.97 -29.90 -3.64
C ARG A 57 -4.05 -30.65 -2.68
N PHE A 58 -2.74 -30.48 -2.84
CA PHE A 58 -1.72 -31.11 -2.00
C PHE A 58 -1.02 -30.11 -1.06
N GLY A 59 -1.46 -28.84 -1.03
CA GLY A 59 -0.85 -27.78 -0.21
C GLY A 59 0.56 -27.40 -0.65
N ASP A 60 0.91 -27.68 -1.91
CA ASP A 60 2.24 -27.57 -2.49
C ASP A 60 2.47 -26.26 -3.26
N GLY A 61 1.41 -25.48 -3.50
CA GLY A 61 1.47 -24.14 -4.08
C GLY A 61 1.22 -23.03 -3.07
N TYR A 62 1.16 -21.80 -3.59
CA TYR A 62 1.03 -20.60 -2.76
C TYR A 62 -0.07 -19.67 -3.27
N LEU A 63 -1.00 -19.37 -2.38
CA LEU A 63 -1.99 -18.32 -2.53
C LEU A 63 -1.42 -17.01 -1.96
N ALA A 64 -1.67 -15.93 -2.68
CA ALA A 64 -1.48 -14.57 -2.19
C ALA A 64 -2.77 -13.79 -2.41
N THR A 65 -3.12 -12.98 -1.42
CA THR A 65 -4.33 -12.18 -1.40
C THR A 65 -4.00 -10.73 -1.12
N SER A 66 -4.83 -9.83 -1.64
CA SER A 66 -4.83 -8.40 -1.33
C SER A 66 -6.28 -7.98 -1.20
N LEU A 67 -6.67 -7.43 -0.05
CA LEU A 67 -7.99 -6.83 0.13
C LEU A 67 -7.81 -5.37 0.52
N THR A 68 -8.35 -4.47 -0.29
CA THR A 68 -8.39 -3.04 0.01
C THR A 68 -9.82 -2.64 0.33
N ASP A 69 -9.99 -2.07 1.52
CA ASP A 69 -11.17 -1.30 1.93
C ASP A 69 -10.85 0.19 1.75
N ASP A 70 -11.58 0.87 0.87
CA ASP A 70 -11.53 2.32 0.68
C ASP A 70 -12.89 2.91 1.06
N ASN A 71 -13.02 3.37 2.31
CA ASN A 71 -14.26 3.92 2.87
C ASN A 71 -15.51 3.02 2.67
N GLY A 72 -15.37 1.72 2.91
CA GLY A 72 -16.43 0.72 2.74
C GLY A 72 -16.54 0.17 1.32
N LEU A 73 -15.74 0.66 0.36
CA LEU A 73 -15.67 0.13 -0.99
C LEU A 73 -14.52 -0.87 -1.10
N LEU A 74 -14.87 -2.13 -1.35
CA LEU A 74 -13.90 -3.21 -1.43
C LEU A 74 -13.35 -3.39 -2.84
N SER A 75 -12.03 -3.57 -2.93
CA SER A 75 -11.35 -4.12 -4.10
C SER A 75 -10.37 -5.19 -3.66
N ALA A 76 -10.02 -6.09 -4.56
CA ALA A 76 -9.28 -7.28 -4.19
C ALA A 76 -8.43 -7.87 -5.31
N ILE A 77 -7.36 -8.55 -4.90
CA ILE A 77 -6.54 -9.41 -5.74
C ILE A 77 -6.46 -10.79 -5.09
N LEU A 78 -6.63 -11.82 -5.89
CA LEU A 78 -6.41 -13.20 -5.51
C LEU A 78 -5.49 -13.84 -6.54
N SER A 79 -4.33 -14.31 -6.11
CA SER A 79 -3.38 -14.99 -6.99
C SER A 79 -2.96 -16.31 -6.41
N PHE A 80 -2.82 -17.31 -7.27
CA PHE A 80 -2.31 -18.62 -6.90
C PHE A 80 -1.22 -19.01 -7.87
N ARG A 81 -0.12 -19.48 -7.30
CA ARG A 81 0.99 -20.07 -8.03
C ARG A 81 1.08 -21.55 -7.72
N SER A 82 0.81 -22.37 -8.74
CA SER A 82 1.04 -23.82 -8.71
C SER A 82 2.55 -24.10 -8.67
N PRO A 83 3.00 -25.16 -7.96
CA PRO A 83 4.40 -25.57 -7.96
C PRO A 83 4.84 -26.22 -9.26
N HIS A 84 3.88 -26.72 -10.05
CA HIS A 84 4.12 -27.21 -11.38
C HIS A 84 3.90 -26.07 -12.36
N ASP A 85 4.87 -25.80 -13.24
CA ASP A 85 4.81 -24.80 -14.31
C ASP A 85 3.78 -25.13 -15.41
N SER A 86 2.72 -25.87 -15.07
CA SER A 86 1.53 -26.08 -15.87
C SER A 86 0.73 -24.77 -15.92
N PRO A 87 0.66 -24.07 -17.07
CA PRO A 87 0.06 -22.73 -17.17
C PRO A 87 -1.45 -22.69 -16.88
N GLY A 88 -2.12 -23.84 -16.77
CA GLY A 88 -3.55 -23.96 -16.51
C GLY A 88 -3.96 -23.92 -15.03
N ASP A 89 -3.01 -24.18 -14.12
CA ASP A 89 -3.32 -24.38 -12.70
C ASP A 89 -3.17 -23.09 -11.88
N SER A 90 -2.28 -22.19 -12.29
CA SER A 90 -2.09 -20.88 -11.66
C SER A 90 -3.15 -19.87 -12.11
N PHE A 91 -3.45 -18.90 -11.26
CA PHE A 91 -4.38 -17.83 -11.63
C PHE A 91 -4.01 -16.48 -10.99
N LEU A 92 -4.52 -15.43 -11.61
CA LEU A 92 -4.59 -14.07 -11.07
C LEU A 92 -6.00 -13.56 -11.34
N LEU A 93 -6.69 -13.19 -10.27
CA LEU A 93 -8.01 -12.60 -10.28
C LEU A 93 -7.93 -11.23 -9.61
N THR A 94 -8.49 -10.22 -10.26
CA THR A 94 -8.56 -8.86 -9.74
C THR A 94 -10.01 -8.42 -9.76
N ARG A 95 -10.44 -7.69 -8.73
CA ARG A 95 -11.76 -7.06 -8.68
C ARG A 95 -11.57 -5.63 -8.22
N GLY A 96 -11.88 -4.68 -9.10
CA GLY A 96 -11.82 -3.26 -8.76
C GLY A 96 -12.99 -2.83 -7.87
N ILE A 97 -12.89 -1.61 -7.37
CA ILE A 97 -13.98 -0.95 -6.67
C ILE A 97 -15.19 -0.88 -7.60
N ASN A 98 -16.37 -1.24 -7.10
CA ASN A 98 -17.65 -1.30 -7.82
C ASN A 98 -17.74 -2.32 -8.97
N ASP A 99 -16.70 -3.13 -9.20
CA ASP A 99 -16.80 -4.23 -10.16
C ASP A 99 -17.77 -5.29 -9.61
N GLU A 100 -18.68 -5.77 -10.45
CA GLU A 100 -19.59 -6.86 -10.09
C GLU A 100 -18.89 -8.24 -10.12
N TYR A 101 -17.82 -8.36 -10.92
CA TYR A 101 -17.14 -9.63 -11.17
C TYR A 101 -15.62 -9.52 -11.04
N TRP A 102 -15.01 -10.63 -10.67
CA TRP A 102 -13.58 -10.84 -10.73
C TRP A 102 -13.12 -11.01 -12.17
N GLN A 103 -12.05 -10.32 -12.55
CA GLN A 103 -11.42 -10.38 -13.86
C GLN A 103 -10.12 -11.19 -13.77
N GLY A 104 -9.92 -12.09 -14.72
CA GLY A 104 -8.65 -12.80 -14.93
C GLY A 104 -8.38 -12.95 -16.43
N LYS A 105 -7.16 -13.37 -16.79
CA LYS A 105 -6.64 -13.40 -18.17
C LYS A 105 -7.62 -13.95 -19.23
N ASN A 106 -8.48 -14.91 -18.87
CA ASN A 106 -9.59 -15.40 -19.72
C ASN A 106 -10.78 -15.87 -18.87
N ARG A 107 -11.03 -15.22 -17.72
CA ARG A 107 -12.03 -15.66 -16.75
C ARG A 107 -12.77 -14.45 -16.18
N ARG A 108 -14.08 -14.59 -16.04
CA ARG A 108 -14.95 -13.67 -15.31
C ARG A 108 -15.73 -14.48 -14.30
N LEU A 109 -15.55 -14.21 -13.01
CA LEU A 109 -16.15 -15.02 -11.94
C LEU A 109 -16.98 -14.14 -11.01
N SER A 110 -18.14 -14.64 -10.57
CA SER A 110 -18.83 -14.11 -9.40
C SER A 110 -18.07 -14.52 -8.13
N ASN A 111 -18.43 -13.95 -6.97
CA ASN A 111 -17.88 -14.39 -5.68
C ASN A 111 -18.15 -15.88 -5.43
N GLU A 112 -19.35 -16.36 -5.76
CA GLU A 112 -19.66 -17.79 -5.70
C GLU A 112 -18.75 -18.61 -6.64
N GLY A 113 -18.48 -18.09 -7.85
CA GLY A 113 -17.54 -18.71 -8.78
C GLY A 113 -16.12 -18.79 -8.21
N VAL A 114 -15.67 -17.78 -7.47
CA VAL A 114 -14.39 -17.79 -6.75
C VAL A 114 -14.41 -18.83 -5.62
N LEU A 115 -15.46 -18.88 -4.81
CA LEU A 115 -15.60 -19.88 -3.74
C LEU A 115 -15.58 -21.31 -4.28
N ARG A 116 -16.30 -21.59 -5.38
CA ARG A 116 -16.27 -22.90 -6.06
C ARG A 116 -14.87 -23.25 -6.56
N TYR A 117 -14.14 -22.24 -7.07
CA TYR A 117 -12.76 -22.44 -7.51
C TYR A 117 -11.83 -22.75 -6.33
N LEU A 118 -12.01 -22.05 -5.22
CA LEU A 118 -11.28 -22.30 -3.98
C LEU A 118 -11.57 -23.70 -3.45
N ASP A 119 -12.84 -24.12 -3.38
CA ASP A 119 -13.26 -25.45 -2.93
C ASP A 119 -12.62 -26.58 -3.75
N ALA A 120 -12.56 -26.42 -5.08
CA ALA A 120 -11.99 -27.42 -6.01
C ALA A 120 -10.46 -27.57 -5.91
N ASN A 121 -9.77 -26.55 -5.40
CA ASN A 121 -8.32 -26.49 -5.25
C ASN A 121 -7.87 -26.41 -3.79
N TRP A 122 -8.80 -26.57 -2.86
CA TRP A 122 -8.53 -26.50 -1.43
C TRP A 122 -7.56 -27.61 -1.03
N PRO A 123 -6.64 -27.38 -0.06
CA PRO A 123 -5.76 -28.41 0.49
C PRO A 123 -6.55 -29.40 1.38
N GLN A 124 -7.43 -30.18 0.77
CA GLN A 124 -8.44 -31.04 1.41
C GLN A 124 -7.85 -32.12 2.33
N GLN A 125 -6.59 -32.48 2.15
CA GLN A 125 -5.92 -33.47 2.98
C GLN A 125 -5.52 -32.93 4.36
N VAL A 126 -5.51 -31.60 4.52
CA VAL A 126 -4.96 -30.93 5.71
C VAL A 126 -5.96 -29.97 6.34
N ILE A 127 -6.84 -29.35 5.55
CA ILE A 127 -7.71 -28.26 6.01
C ILE A 127 -9.16 -28.53 5.60
N ASP A 128 -10.08 -28.41 6.57
CA ASP A 128 -11.52 -28.46 6.33
C ASP A 128 -11.97 -27.28 5.45
N ASN A 129 -12.91 -27.56 4.53
CA ASN A 129 -13.46 -26.57 3.61
C ASN A 129 -14.95 -26.28 3.84
N SER A 130 -15.51 -26.74 4.98
CA SER A 130 -16.91 -26.52 5.33
C SER A 130 -17.33 -25.04 5.36
N ALA A 131 -16.41 -24.12 5.67
CA ALA A 131 -16.66 -22.67 5.65
C ALA A 131 -17.04 -22.17 4.24
N ILE A 132 -16.39 -22.72 3.19
CA ILE A 132 -16.72 -22.39 1.80
C ILE A 132 -18.13 -22.87 1.46
N ARG A 133 -18.47 -24.10 1.84
CA ARG A 133 -19.79 -24.68 1.58
C ARG A 133 -20.90 -23.89 2.27
N ARG A 134 -20.68 -23.52 3.54
CA ARG A 134 -21.60 -22.66 4.29
C ARG A 134 -21.80 -21.29 3.64
N ALA A 135 -20.75 -20.65 3.15
CA ALA A 135 -20.88 -19.36 2.46
C ALA A 135 -21.59 -19.48 1.11
N MET A 136 -21.39 -20.58 0.38
CA MET A 136 -22.15 -20.85 -0.84
C MET A 136 -23.65 -21.05 -0.56
N ASP A 137 -24.02 -21.57 0.61
CA ASP A 137 -25.43 -21.75 1.02
C ASP A 137 -26.15 -20.43 1.39
N GLN A 138 -25.41 -19.38 1.76
CA GLN A 138 -25.98 -18.11 2.26
C GLN A 138 -26.66 -17.23 1.19
N LYS A 139 -26.59 -17.60 -0.10
CA LYS A 139 -27.03 -16.83 -1.27
C LYS A 139 -26.34 -15.45 -1.38
N ASN A 140 -25.54 -15.28 -2.43
CA ASN A 140 -24.76 -14.06 -2.73
C ASN A 140 -23.64 -13.74 -1.72
N PRO A 141 -22.59 -14.58 -1.62
CA PRO A 141 -21.40 -14.24 -0.84
C PRO A 141 -20.79 -12.92 -1.34
N ASP A 142 -20.34 -12.07 -0.41
CA ASP A 142 -19.63 -10.84 -0.74
C ASP A 142 -18.10 -11.07 -0.87
N ILE A 143 -17.33 -10.01 -1.14
CA ILE A 143 -15.86 -10.12 -1.23
C ILE A 143 -15.28 -10.42 0.16
N GLY A 144 -15.80 -9.78 1.21
CA GLY A 144 -15.36 -9.98 2.58
C GLY A 144 -15.50 -11.43 3.04
N ASP A 145 -16.57 -12.12 2.66
CA ASP A 145 -16.77 -13.55 2.95
C ASP A 145 -15.65 -14.41 2.38
N VAL A 146 -15.24 -14.15 1.12
CA VAL A 146 -14.14 -14.87 0.45
C VAL A 146 -12.85 -14.72 1.25
N PHE A 147 -12.49 -13.49 1.63
CA PHE A 147 -11.27 -13.21 2.37
C PHE A 147 -11.32 -13.72 3.80
N LYS A 148 -12.47 -13.58 4.47
CA LYS A 148 -12.67 -14.11 5.82
C LYS A 148 -12.44 -15.62 5.87
N ILE A 149 -12.94 -16.37 4.89
CA ILE A 149 -12.71 -17.81 4.80
C ILE A 149 -11.21 -18.12 4.65
N ILE A 150 -10.52 -17.39 3.76
CA ILE A 150 -9.07 -17.57 3.56
C ILE A 150 -8.30 -17.27 4.85
N SER A 151 -8.59 -16.14 5.50
CA SER A 151 -7.88 -15.69 6.70
C SER A 151 -8.15 -16.58 7.91
N GLU A 152 -9.38 -17.08 8.06
CA GLU A 152 -9.72 -17.93 9.22
C GLU A 152 -9.34 -19.40 9.01
N SER A 153 -9.30 -19.89 7.76
CA SER A 153 -9.12 -21.32 7.47
C SER A 153 -7.73 -21.66 6.94
N LEU A 154 -7.18 -20.87 6.02
CA LEU A 154 -5.92 -21.18 5.34
C LEU A 154 -4.71 -20.52 6.02
N GLU A 155 -4.80 -19.23 6.34
CA GLU A 155 -3.67 -18.51 6.94
C GLU A 155 -3.10 -19.17 8.20
N PRO A 156 -3.92 -19.73 9.13
CA PRO A 156 -3.39 -20.39 10.33
C PRO A 156 -2.56 -21.65 10.04
N SER A 157 -2.69 -22.23 8.84
CA SER A 157 -1.90 -23.39 8.42
C SER A 157 -0.53 -23.01 7.84
N ALA A 158 -0.32 -21.73 7.53
CA ALA A 158 0.92 -21.26 6.93
C ALA A 158 2.04 -21.25 7.98
N ARG A 159 3.10 -22.03 7.73
CA ARG A 159 4.29 -22.03 8.60
C ARG A 159 5.03 -20.68 8.58
N TYR A 160 5.02 -20.03 7.42
CA TYR A 160 5.62 -18.71 7.19
C TYR A 160 4.63 -17.92 6.33
N ILE A 161 3.95 -16.96 6.95
CA ILE A 161 3.05 -16.04 6.26
C ILE A 161 3.68 -14.66 6.23
N LEU A 162 3.67 -14.06 5.04
CA LEU A 162 4.01 -12.65 4.92
C LEU A 162 2.72 -11.86 4.88
N SER A 163 2.48 -11.06 5.91
CA SER A 163 1.37 -10.10 5.92
C SER A 163 1.92 -8.69 5.94
N GLU A 164 1.37 -7.88 5.06
CA GLU A 164 1.61 -6.45 4.98
C GLU A 164 0.26 -5.73 5.10
N LYS A 165 0.20 -4.71 5.95
CA LYS A 165 -0.98 -3.85 6.10
C LYS A 165 -0.61 -2.45 5.69
N ILE A 166 -1.36 -1.88 4.75
CA ILE A 166 -1.14 -0.54 4.24
C ILE A 166 -2.32 0.33 4.65
N TYR A 167 -2.07 1.32 5.50
CA TYR A 167 -3.07 2.31 5.90
C TYR A 167 -2.86 3.61 5.13
N GLY A 168 -3.91 4.12 4.51
CA GLY A 168 -3.87 5.36 3.73
C GLY A 168 -4.67 6.47 4.41
N TYR A 169 -4.08 7.66 4.49
CA TYR A 169 -4.74 8.92 4.84
C TYR A 169 -4.60 9.86 3.64
N ARG A 170 -5.67 10.54 3.25
CA ARG A 170 -5.73 11.36 2.04
C ARG A 170 -6.43 12.68 2.32
N SER A 171 -5.89 13.76 1.75
CA SER A 171 -6.54 15.06 1.69
C SER A 171 -6.34 15.69 0.31
N VAL A 172 -7.34 16.46 -0.11
CA VAL A 172 -7.31 17.23 -1.35
C VAL A 172 -7.52 18.70 -1.01
N PHE A 173 -6.58 19.53 -1.42
CA PHE A 173 -6.60 20.97 -1.25
C PHE A 173 -6.95 21.64 -2.57
N VAL A 174 -7.85 22.61 -2.52
CA VAL A 174 -8.23 23.42 -3.68
C VAL A 174 -7.77 24.85 -3.45
N ASP A 175 -6.92 25.37 -4.36
CA ASP A 175 -6.57 26.78 -4.36
C ASP A 175 -7.76 27.59 -4.90
N GLY A 176 -8.44 28.32 -4.02
CA GLY A 176 -9.63 29.10 -4.35
C GLY A 176 -9.41 30.20 -5.40
N ASN A 177 -8.16 30.61 -5.67
CA ASN A 177 -7.86 31.64 -6.66
C ASN A 177 -7.67 31.05 -8.07
N SER A 178 -7.01 29.91 -8.17
CA SER A 178 -6.67 29.27 -9.45
C SER A 178 -7.61 28.13 -9.82
N GLY A 179 -8.42 27.64 -8.87
CA GLY A 179 -9.19 26.40 -9.00
C GLY A 179 -8.31 25.16 -9.10
N SER A 180 -6.99 25.28 -8.88
CA SER A 180 -6.07 24.14 -8.97
C SER A 180 -6.21 23.23 -7.76
N CYS A 181 -6.30 21.93 -8.02
CA CYS A 181 -6.35 20.91 -6.98
C CYS A 181 -4.94 20.36 -6.74
N ARG A 182 -4.59 20.16 -5.47
CA ARG A 182 -3.41 19.42 -5.03
C ARG A 182 -3.86 18.34 -4.06
N GLY A 183 -3.22 17.18 -4.12
CA GLY A 183 -3.52 16.08 -3.21
C GLY A 183 -2.29 15.72 -2.39
N VAL A 184 -2.48 15.34 -1.13
CA VAL A 184 -1.49 14.60 -0.35
C VAL A 184 -2.11 13.29 0.12
N SER A 185 -1.32 12.23 0.06
CA SER A 185 -1.66 10.97 0.69
C SER A 185 -0.50 10.48 1.53
N LEU A 186 -0.78 10.08 2.76
CA LEU A 186 0.16 9.44 3.67
C LEU A 186 -0.20 7.96 3.77
N SER A 187 0.73 7.10 3.36
CA SER A 187 0.58 5.65 3.39
C SER A 187 1.56 5.03 4.39
N VAL A 188 1.06 4.14 5.24
CA VAL A 188 1.85 3.42 6.27
C VAL A 188 1.80 1.94 5.96
N GLY A 189 2.93 1.37 5.56
CA GLY A 189 3.08 -0.08 5.35
C GLY A 189 3.67 -0.74 6.59
N ILE A 190 2.94 -1.67 7.20
CA ILE A 190 3.40 -2.47 8.33
C ILE A 190 3.53 -3.92 7.89
N LYS A 191 4.73 -4.49 8.01
CA LYS A 191 5.02 -5.87 7.62
C LYS A 191 5.36 -6.74 8.82
N THR A 192 4.65 -7.85 9.00
CA THR A 192 4.67 -8.62 10.25
C THR A 192 5.49 -9.91 10.22
N ASP A 193 5.95 -10.37 9.05
CA ASP A 193 6.69 -11.64 8.86
C ASP A 193 8.01 -11.70 9.65
N GLN A 194 8.72 -10.58 9.75
CA GLN A 194 10.13 -10.59 10.15
C GLN A 194 10.41 -9.87 11.47
N ASP A 195 9.98 -8.61 11.67
CA ASP A 195 10.20 -7.91 12.95
C ASP A 195 9.18 -6.78 13.20
N GLY A 196 8.05 -6.75 12.48
CA GLY A 196 7.09 -5.65 12.56
C GLY A 196 7.62 -4.34 11.95
N PHE A 197 8.37 -4.44 10.85
CA PHE A 197 8.92 -3.27 10.17
C PHE A 197 7.81 -2.33 9.69
N THR A 198 8.02 -1.05 9.90
CA THR A 198 7.12 0.02 9.46
C THR A 198 7.83 0.84 8.39
N SER A 199 7.32 0.77 7.17
CA SER A 199 7.64 1.71 6.11
C SER A 199 6.59 2.82 6.08
N VAL A 200 7.02 4.02 5.76
CA VAL A 200 6.13 5.18 5.67
C VAL A 200 6.41 5.88 4.37
N SER A 201 5.35 6.24 3.64
CA SER A 201 5.48 7.05 2.44
C SER A 201 4.43 8.14 2.42
N ALA A 202 4.79 9.28 1.87
CA ALA A 202 3.81 10.27 1.47
C ALA A 202 3.95 10.51 -0.03
N ASP A 203 2.82 10.76 -0.65
CA ASP A 203 2.72 11.19 -2.04
C ASP A 203 2.06 12.56 -2.08
N ILE A 204 2.62 13.46 -2.89
CA ILE A 204 1.96 14.69 -3.30
C ILE A 204 1.71 14.65 -4.78
N THR A 205 0.51 15.06 -5.16
CA THR A 205 0.09 15.17 -6.55
C THR A 205 -0.23 16.63 -6.85
N GLN A 206 0.37 17.14 -7.93
CA GLN A 206 0.29 18.54 -8.32
C GLN A 206 0.00 18.68 -9.82
N PRO A 207 -0.64 19.79 -10.24
CA PRO A 207 -0.79 20.10 -11.66
C PRO A 207 0.56 20.18 -12.36
N TYR A 208 0.67 19.54 -13.53
CA TYR A 208 1.86 19.53 -14.36
C TYR A 208 1.47 19.60 -15.84
N VAL A 209 2.42 19.96 -16.70
CA VAL A 209 2.19 20.06 -18.14
C VAL A 209 3.26 19.27 -18.88
N CYS A 210 2.84 18.23 -19.60
CA CYS A 210 3.69 17.44 -20.48
C CYS A 210 3.30 17.74 -21.93
N ASN A 211 4.19 18.34 -22.71
CA ASN A 211 3.95 18.65 -24.12
C ASN A 211 2.61 19.36 -24.35
N THR A 212 2.32 20.41 -23.58
CA THR A 212 1.06 21.19 -23.58
C THR A 212 -0.20 20.45 -23.10
N LEU A 213 -0.10 19.16 -22.75
CA LEU A 213 -1.21 18.41 -22.16
C LEU A 213 -1.21 18.59 -20.65
N PRO A 214 -2.37 18.93 -20.04
CA PRO A 214 -2.52 18.91 -18.60
C PRO A 214 -2.34 17.47 -18.12
N THR A 215 -1.50 17.31 -17.12
CA THR A 215 -1.18 16.04 -16.48
C THR A 215 -0.90 16.32 -14.99
N GLU A 216 -0.56 15.29 -14.24
CA GLU A 216 -0.18 15.41 -12.84
C GLU A 216 1.29 15.03 -12.65
N LEU A 217 1.98 15.76 -11.78
CA LEU A 217 3.28 15.38 -11.24
C LEU A 217 3.03 14.71 -9.90
N HIS A 218 3.47 13.46 -9.79
CA HIS A 218 3.51 12.72 -8.54
C HIS A 218 4.91 12.83 -7.97
N SER A 219 5.00 13.14 -6.69
CA SER A 219 6.24 13.04 -5.93
C SER A 219 6.01 12.18 -4.71
N ARG A 220 6.97 11.32 -4.38
CA ARG A 220 6.92 10.44 -3.22
C ARG A 220 8.18 10.58 -2.39
N ILE A 221 7.99 10.79 -1.08
CA ILE A 221 9.01 10.47 -0.08
C ILE A 221 8.62 9.14 0.53
N CYS A 222 9.60 8.24 0.65
CA CYS A 222 9.43 7.03 1.44
C CYS A 222 10.59 6.89 2.43
N VAL A 223 10.27 6.32 3.59
CA VAL A 223 11.21 5.82 4.57
C VAL A 223 11.06 4.31 4.58
N ASP A 224 12.12 3.61 4.22
CA ASP A 224 12.11 2.15 4.14
C ASP A 224 12.16 1.49 5.54
N GLU A 225 12.11 0.16 5.55
CA GLU A 225 12.16 -0.66 6.76
C GLU A 225 13.42 -0.42 7.61
N MET A 226 14.49 0.14 7.02
CA MET A 226 15.76 0.46 7.67
C MET A 226 15.84 1.92 8.16
N GLY A 227 14.76 2.69 7.98
CA GLY A 227 14.74 4.11 8.34
C GLY A 227 15.43 5.00 7.30
N THR A 228 15.73 4.50 6.10
CA THR A 228 16.43 5.27 5.06
C THR A 228 15.42 6.05 4.23
N PRO A 229 15.48 7.40 4.24
CA PRO A 229 14.58 8.20 3.42
C PRO A 229 15.05 8.26 1.96
N SER A 230 14.10 8.21 1.03
CA SER A 230 14.34 8.48 -0.38
C SER A 230 13.21 9.31 -0.98
N ILE A 231 13.51 10.01 -2.08
CA ILE A 231 12.55 10.85 -2.78
C ILE A 231 12.60 10.61 -4.28
N SER A 232 11.43 10.61 -4.90
CA SER A 232 11.31 10.46 -6.36
C SER A 232 10.12 11.26 -6.88
N SER A 233 10.19 11.67 -8.16
CA SER A 233 9.10 12.33 -8.85
C SER A 233 8.89 11.73 -10.23
N TRP A 234 7.65 11.64 -10.67
CA TRP A 234 7.27 11.13 -12.00
C TRP A 234 5.92 11.69 -12.43
N TYR A 235 5.64 11.65 -13.73
CA TYR A 235 4.28 11.84 -14.26
C TYR A 235 3.89 10.60 -15.07
N VAL A 236 2.59 10.37 -15.25
CA VAL A 236 2.10 9.33 -16.16
C VAL A 236 1.91 9.93 -17.54
N HIS A 237 2.60 9.41 -18.55
CA HIS A 237 2.51 9.98 -19.90
C HIS A 237 1.07 9.85 -20.45
N PRO A 238 0.39 10.95 -20.81
CA PRO A 238 -1.06 10.97 -21.03
C PRO A 238 -1.53 10.04 -22.15
N THR A 239 -0.70 9.83 -23.18
CA THR A 239 -1.03 8.93 -24.30
C THR A 239 -0.49 7.51 -24.18
N ARG A 240 0.50 7.26 -23.32
CA ARG A 240 1.16 5.94 -23.21
C ARG A 240 0.76 5.21 -21.94
N ASN A 241 0.19 5.92 -20.97
CA ASN A 241 -0.12 5.43 -19.64
C ASN A 241 1.10 4.79 -18.93
N THR A 242 2.30 5.33 -19.19
CA THR A 242 3.56 4.85 -18.62
C THR A 242 4.16 5.89 -17.68
N PRO A 243 4.61 5.50 -16.47
CA PRO A 243 5.35 6.39 -15.59
C PRO A 243 6.64 6.90 -16.25
N CYS A 244 6.89 8.20 -16.14
CA CYS A 244 8.06 8.88 -16.70
C CYS A 244 8.77 9.63 -15.57
N PRO A 245 10.01 9.25 -15.20
CA PRO A 245 10.72 9.87 -14.08
C PRO A 245 11.08 11.33 -14.39
N VAL A 246 10.99 12.17 -13.35
CA VAL A 246 11.36 13.59 -13.39
C VAL A 246 12.46 13.82 -12.34
N PRO A 247 13.65 14.34 -12.73
CA PRO A 247 14.70 14.63 -11.77
C PRO A 247 14.25 15.65 -10.72
N VAL A 248 14.47 15.31 -9.44
CA VAL A 248 14.24 16.24 -8.32
C VAL A 248 15.35 17.27 -8.29
N LYS A 249 15.07 18.48 -8.79
CA LYS A 249 16.08 19.55 -8.91
C LYS A 249 16.36 20.29 -7.60
N ASN A 250 15.38 20.33 -6.70
CA ASN A 250 15.47 21.06 -5.44
C ASN A 250 14.80 20.24 -4.32
N THR A 251 15.56 19.30 -3.75
CA THR A 251 15.09 18.43 -2.67
C THR A 251 14.58 19.23 -1.46
N PRO A 252 15.29 20.26 -0.94
CA PRO A 252 14.79 21.04 0.20
C PRO A 252 13.43 21.70 -0.04
N ALA A 253 13.18 22.24 -1.23
CA ALA A 253 11.89 22.87 -1.54
C ALA A 253 10.75 21.85 -1.59
N LEU A 254 10.99 20.68 -2.19
CA LEU A 254 10.00 19.61 -2.26
C LEU A 254 9.71 19.02 -0.86
N CYS A 255 10.75 18.82 -0.05
CA CYS A 255 10.62 18.45 1.37
C CYS A 255 9.75 19.43 2.16
N ALA A 256 9.98 20.74 2.03
CA ALA A 256 9.17 21.75 2.71
C ALA A 256 7.70 21.70 2.29
N GLU A 257 7.41 21.37 1.02
CA GLU A 257 6.04 21.19 0.54
C GLU A 257 5.38 19.93 1.13
N PHE A 258 6.11 18.81 1.21
CA PHE A 258 5.64 17.62 1.91
C PHE A 258 5.27 17.94 3.36
N GLU A 259 6.16 18.61 4.09
CA GLU A 259 5.96 18.96 5.50
C GLU A 259 4.71 19.81 5.70
N LEU A 260 4.51 20.83 4.86
CA LEU A 260 3.32 21.69 4.90
C LEU A 260 2.03 20.89 4.63
N MET A 261 2.01 20.07 3.59
CA MET A 261 0.80 19.33 3.21
C MET A 261 0.45 18.23 4.21
N LEU A 262 1.47 17.59 4.82
CA LEU A 262 1.27 16.63 5.92
C LEU A 262 0.66 17.28 7.16
N GLU A 263 1.14 18.48 7.52
CA GLU A 263 0.55 19.25 8.63
C GLU A 263 -0.92 19.59 8.36
N GLN A 264 -1.21 20.12 7.17
CA GLN A 264 -2.56 20.48 6.78
C GLN A 264 -3.49 19.26 6.76
N MET A 265 -3.03 18.13 6.21
CA MET A 265 -3.80 16.88 6.21
C MET A 265 -4.08 16.39 7.63
N ALA A 266 -3.08 16.40 8.50
CA ALA A 266 -3.27 15.97 9.89
C ALA A 266 -4.27 16.86 10.62
N ASP A 267 -4.14 18.18 10.49
CA ASP A 267 -5.07 19.12 11.12
C ASP A 267 -6.49 18.97 10.55
N GLU A 268 -6.65 18.81 9.24
CA GLU A 268 -7.96 18.55 8.62
C GLU A 268 -8.58 17.25 9.14
N LYS A 269 -7.81 16.16 9.23
CA LYS A 269 -8.34 14.87 9.70
C LYS A 269 -8.67 14.90 11.19
N ILE A 270 -7.86 15.57 12.00
CA ILE A 270 -8.08 15.68 13.45
C ILE A 270 -9.27 16.60 13.77
N PHE A 271 -9.34 17.78 13.16
CA PHE A 271 -10.34 18.81 13.49
C PHE A 271 -11.56 18.81 12.57
N GLY A 272 -11.48 18.15 11.41
CA GLY A 272 -12.60 17.95 10.49
C GLY A 272 -13.61 16.94 11.01
N GLN A 273 -13.17 15.97 11.83
CA GLN A 273 -14.05 15.02 12.52
C GLN A 273 -14.92 15.68 13.61
N THR A 274 -14.60 16.91 14.04
CA THR A 274 -15.31 17.62 15.12
C THR A 274 -16.49 18.47 14.64
N LYS A 275 -16.85 18.44 13.34
CA LYS A 275 -17.90 19.29 12.76
C LYS A 275 -19.30 18.65 12.70
N GLU A 276 -19.49 17.44 13.21
CA GLU A 276 -20.83 16.88 13.45
C GLU A 276 -21.16 16.96 14.95
N ILE A 277 -21.59 18.14 15.42
CA ILE A 277 -22.35 18.31 16.68
C ILE A 277 -23.57 19.19 16.38
#